data_AF-A0A2E1KWA4-F1
#
_entry.id   AF-A0A2E1KWA4-F1
#
_cell.length_a   1.000
_cell.length_b   1.000
_cell.length_c   1.000
_cell.angle_alpha   90.00
_cell.angle_beta   90.00
_cell.angle_gamma   90.00
#
_symmetry.space_group_name_H-M   'P 1'
#
loop_
_entity.id
_entity.type
_entity.pdbx_description
1 polymer ?
#
loop_
_entity_poly.entity_id
_entity_poly.type
_entity_poly.pdbx_seq_one_letter_code
_entity_poly.pdbx_strand_id
1 'polypeptide(L)'
;PKSSAPNEESADAPPSKPQVKGEMQALPGMAEFAQSASDISYTKPETWTEIAPTSIRKANFVIDNETGKAEISITVFPGDVGGLLANVNRWRSQIGLEPLKVDSLGDNLESTVISNHKGYFVKLEGNTQSILGGILPFHGSTWFIKMQGSILSIDAEETNFKDFLSSIKIEDPHH
;
A
#
# COMPACT_ATOMS: atom_id res chain seq x y z
N PRO A 1 -23.28 -27.16 -50.77
CA PRO A 1 -23.80 -26.64 -49.49
C PRO A 1 -22.70 -26.62 -48.41
N LYS A 2 -22.31 -25.41 -47.95
CA LYS A 2 -21.87 -25.00 -46.59
C LYS A 2 -20.84 -25.93 -45.87
N SER A 3 -19.74 -25.51 -45.24
CA SER A 3 -19.23 -24.22 -44.76
C SER A 3 -17.87 -24.49 -44.08
N SER A 4 -17.00 -23.48 -44.08
CA SER A 4 -16.10 -23.07 -42.98
C SER A 4 -14.81 -23.84 -42.67
N ALA A 5 -13.76 -23.04 -42.48
CA ALA A 5 -12.38 -23.33 -42.12
C ALA A 5 -12.17 -23.31 -40.57
N PRO A 6 -11.01 -22.87 -40.01
CA PRO A 6 -9.91 -23.68 -39.46
C PRO A 6 -9.62 -23.38 -37.96
N ASN A 7 -8.43 -23.78 -37.47
CA ASN A 7 -7.74 -23.43 -36.21
C ASN A 7 -8.14 -24.16 -34.92
N GLU A 8 -7.14 -24.70 -34.20
CA GLU A 8 -6.58 -23.99 -33.03
C GLU A 8 -5.25 -24.63 -32.58
N GLU A 9 -4.19 -23.83 -32.75
CA GLU A 9 -2.93 -23.92 -32.04
C GLU A 9 -3.20 -23.50 -30.58
N SER A 10 -3.09 -24.42 -29.62
CA SER A 10 -3.14 -24.07 -28.21
C SER A 10 -1.74 -23.82 -27.69
N ALA A 11 -1.55 -22.56 -27.32
CA ALA A 11 -0.32 -21.92 -26.91
C ALA A 11 0.29 -22.52 -25.63
N ASP A 12 1.62 -22.58 -25.67
CA ASP A 12 2.55 -22.75 -24.56
C ASP A 12 2.31 -21.65 -23.50
N ALA A 13 1.98 -22.07 -22.27
CA ALA A 13 1.87 -21.15 -21.13
C ALA A 13 3.27 -20.87 -20.56
N PRO A 14 3.70 -19.61 -20.39
CA PRO A 14 5.01 -19.32 -19.83
C PRO A 14 5.07 -19.65 -18.33
N PRO A 15 6.24 -20.06 -17.81
CA PRO A 15 6.38 -20.55 -16.44
C PRO A 15 6.20 -19.43 -15.41
N SER A 16 5.41 -19.72 -14.36
CA SER A 16 5.24 -18.85 -13.20
C SER A 16 6.57 -18.66 -12.47
N LYS A 17 7.03 -17.41 -12.36
CA LYS A 17 8.23 -17.05 -11.59
C LYS A 17 7.99 -17.20 -10.07
N PRO A 18 9.02 -17.53 -9.27
CA PRO A 18 8.87 -17.75 -7.83
C PRO A 18 8.36 -16.51 -7.10
N GLN A 19 7.29 -16.69 -6.31
CA GLN A 19 6.69 -15.65 -5.48
C GLN A 19 7.66 -15.19 -4.38
N VAL A 20 8.08 -13.93 -4.44
CA VAL A 20 8.68 -13.24 -3.29
C VAL A 20 7.60 -13.05 -2.22
N LYS A 21 7.83 -13.69 -1.08
CA LYS A 21 6.95 -13.72 0.09
C LYS A 21 7.08 -12.39 0.84
N GLY A 22 6.07 -11.53 0.76
CA GLY A 22 5.99 -10.35 1.62
C GLY A 22 5.22 -9.18 1.01
N GLU A 23 5.44 -8.82 -0.24
CA GLU A 23 4.77 -7.66 -0.86
C GLU A 23 3.29 -7.93 -1.14
N MET A 24 2.45 -6.87 -1.15
CA MET A 24 1.12 -6.97 -1.76
C MET A 24 1.31 -7.27 -3.23
N GLN A 25 1.30 -8.55 -3.59
CA GLN A 25 1.43 -8.98 -4.97
C GLN A 25 0.24 -8.44 -5.76
N ALA A 26 0.53 -7.59 -6.75
CA ALA A 26 -0.47 -7.11 -7.66
C ALA A 26 -1.03 -8.30 -8.45
N LEU A 27 -2.33 -8.57 -8.30
CA LEU A 27 -3.05 -9.49 -9.17
C LEU A 27 -3.20 -8.86 -10.58
N PRO A 28 -3.38 -9.67 -11.63
CA PRO A 28 -3.70 -9.17 -12.96
C PRO A 28 -4.87 -8.17 -12.91
N GLY A 29 -4.73 -7.02 -13.58
CA GLY A 29 -5.71 -5.93 -13.59
C GLY A 29 -5.55 -4.89 -12.46
N MET A 30 -4.78 -5.16 -11.40
CA MET A 30 -4.57 -4.16 -10.33
C MET A 30 -3.71 -2.98 -10.78
N ALA A 31 -2.75 -3.19 -11.68
CA ALA A 31 -1.93 -2.11 -12.23
C ALA A 31 -2.73 -1.16 -13.13
N GLU A 32 -3.64 -1.71 -13.92
CA GLU A 32 -4.56 -0.95 -14.76
C GLU A 32 -5.56 -0.19 -13.89
N PHE A 33 -6.08 -0.82 -12.83
CA PHE A 33 -6.94 -0.15 -11.86
C PHE A 33 -6.22 1.04 -11.21
N ALA A 34 -4.98 0.86 -10.73
CA ALA A 34 -4.21 1.94 -10.11
C ALA A 34 -3.95 3.12 -11.06
N GLN A 35 -3.78 2.87 -12.35
CA GLN A 35 -3.67 3.93 -13.36
C GLN A 35 -4.99 4.65 -13.59
N SER A 36 -6.13 3.95 -13.53
CA SER A 36 -7.47 4.52 -13.70
C SER A 36 -8.06 5.16 -12.43
N ALA A 37 -7.50 4.85 -11.26
CA ALA A 37 -7.96 5.37 -9.99
C ALA A 37 -7.67 6.88 -9.88
N SER A 38 -8.53 7.58 -9.13
CA SER A 38 -8.42 9.01 -8.86
C SER A 38 -7.00 9.47 -8.58
N ASP A 39 -6.67 10.66 -9.07
CA ASP A 39 -5.41 11.30 -8.72
C ASP A 39 -5.42 11.78 -7.27
N ILE A 40 -4.21 12.00 -6.75
CA ILE A 40 -4.00 12.45 -5.38
C ILE A 40 -3.17 13.71 -5.36
N SER A 41 -3.46 14.58 -4.40
CA SER A 41 -2.59 15.67 -3.99
C SER A 41 -2.23 15.54 -2.51
N TYR A 42 -1.06 16.01 -2.13
CA TYR A 42 -0.52 15.88 -0.77
C TYR A 42 0.52 16.95 -0.49
N THR A 43 0.82 17.16 0.80
CA THR A 43 1.96 17.95 1.25
C THR A 43 2.94 17.02 1.95
N LYS A 44 4.09 16.77 1.32
CA LYS A 44 5.17 15.97 1.91
C LYS A 44 6.15 16.86 2.69
N PRO A 45 6.79 16.33 3.75
CA PRO A 45 7.96 16.97 4.36
C PRO A 45 9.09 17.25 3.35
N GLU A 46 9.84 18.32 3.58
CA GLU A 46 11.01 18.68 2.74
C GLU A 46 12.10 17.61 2.78
N THR A 47 12.19 16.88 3.88
CA THR A 47 13.15 15.78 4.09
C THR A 47 12.87 14.55 3.23
N TRP A 48 11.67 14.43 2.65
CA TRP A 48 11.29 13.29 1.82
C TRP A 48 11.65 13.54 0.37
N THR A 49 12.37 12.61 -0.26
CA THR A 49 12.67 12.68 -1.69
C THR A 49 11.63 11.88 -2.46
N GLU A 50 10.89 12.54 -3.34
CA GLU A 50 9.94 11.88 -4.23
C GLU A 50 10.69 11.21 -5.39
N ILE A 51 10.35 9.95 -5.65
CA ILE A 51 10.92 9.18 -6.75
C ILE A 51 9.80 8.65 -7.64
N ALA A 52 10.13 8.35 -8.89
CA ALA A 52 9.16 7.84 -9.85
C ALA A 52 8.40 6.64 -9.28
N PRO A 53 7.06 6.62 -9.33
CA PRO A 53 6.29 5.48 -8.87
C PRO A 53 6.65 4.24 -9.67
N THR A 54 6.83 3.11 -8.99
CA THR A 54 7.06 1.82 -9.63
C THR A 54 5.77 1.02 -9.66
N SER A 55 5.44 0.46 -10.82
CA SER A 55 4.30 -0.45 -11.00
C SER A 55 2.95 0.18 -10.60
N ILE A 56 2.31 -0.32 -9.55
CA ILE A 56 0.96 0.02 -9.08
C ILE A 56 0.91 1.22 -8.11
N ARG A 57 2.04 1.87 -7.84
CA ARG A 57 2.14 2.96 -6.87
C ARG A 57 1.62 4.27 -7.48
N LYS A 58 0.80 5.03 -6.75
CA LYS A 58 0.39 6.40 -7.12
C LYS A 58 1.47 7.43 -6.75
N ALA A 59 2.21 7.18 -5.67
CA ALA A 59 3.34 7.99 -5.23
C ALA A 59 4.38 7.13 -4.51
N ASN A 60 5.64 7.57 -4.55
CA ASN A 60 6.75 6.87 -3.90
C ASN A 60 7.78 7.87 -3.38
N PHE A 61 8.23 7.70 -2.14
CA PHE A 61 9.21 8.58 -1.50
C PHE A 61 10.28 7.78 -0.78
N VAL A 62 11.45 8.38 -0.63
CA VAL A 62 12.59 7.84 0.11
C VAL A 62 13.06 8.87 1.12
N ILE A 63 13.39 8.38 2.30
CA ILE A 63 14.09 9.09 3.35
C ILE A 63 15.44 8.41 3.50
N ASP A 64 16.50 9.21 3.45
CA ASP A 64 17.88 8.75 3.60
C ASP A 64 18.66 9.83 4.34
N ASN A 65 18.67 9.73 5.67
CA ASN A 65 19.28 10.73 6.54
C ASN A 65 19.99 10.06 7.73
N GLU A 66 20.42 10.86 8.71
CA GLU A 66 21.16 10.38 9.89
C GLU A 66 20.38 9.34 10.73
N THR A 67 19.06 9.36 10.70
CA THR A 67 18.19 8.39 11.41
C THR A 67 18.03 7.07 10.65
N GLY A 68 18.50 7.00 9.40
CA GLY A 68 18.51 5.81 8.56
C GLY A 68 17.71 5.98 7.28
N LYS A 69 17.30 4.83 6.73
CA LYS A 69 16.53 4.75 5.49
C LYS A 69 15.09 4.32 5.76
N ALA A 70 14.16 4.96 5.08
CA ALA A 70 12.77 4.55 4.99
C ALA A 70 12.21 4.81 3.59
N GLU A 71 11.26 3.97 3.19
CA GLU A 71 10.53 4.12 1.93
C GLU A 71 9.04 4.32 2.23
N ILE A 72 8.41 5.23 1.50
CA ILE A 72 6.98 5.51 1.58
C ILE A 72 6.36 5.21 0.23
N SER A 73 5.27 4.45 0.21
CA SER A 73 4.52 4.15 -1.01
C SER A 73 3.03 4.36 -0.80
N ILE A 74 2.37 4.96 -1.80
CA ILE A 74 0.91 5.03 -1.88
C ILE A 74 0.46 4.05 -2.96
N THR A 75 -0.41 3.11 -2.61
CA THR A 75 -0.99 2.13 -3.52
C THR A 75 -2.50 2.11 -3.37
N VAL A 76 -3.20 1.78 -4.44
CA VAL A 76 -4.65 1.67 -4.44
C VAL A 76 -5.05 0.37 -5.12
N PHE A 77 -6.04 -0.30 -4.54
CA PHE A 77 -6.54 -1.57 -5.03
C PHE A 77 -8.07 -1.57 -5.04
N PRO A 78 -8.70 -2.33 -5.96
CA PRO A 78 -10.13 -2.51 -5.95
C PRO A 78 -10.56 -3.39 -4.75
N GLY A 79 -11.71 -3.07 -4.15
CA GLY A 79 -12.29 -3.80 -3.04
C GLY A 79 -11.53 -3.65 -1.72
N ASP A 80 -11.72 -4.63 -0.82
CA ASP A 80 -11.11 -4.67 0.52
C ASP A 80 -9.76 -5.39 0.56
N VAL A 81 -9.35 -6.01 -0.56
CA VAL A 81 -8.12 -6.78 -0.73
C VAL A 81 -7.94 -7.84 0.36
N GLY A 82 -9.03 -8.45 0.85
CA GLY A 82 -8.98 -9.45 1.94
C GLY A 82 -9.09 -8.85 3.36
N GLY A 83 -9.37 -7.55 3.48
CA GLY A 83 -9.73 -6.90 4.73
C GLY A 83 -8.56 -6.44 5.61
N LEU A 84 -8.86 -5.63 6.63
CA LEU A 84 -7.85 -4.99 7.49
C LEU A 84 -6.91 -6.00 8.16
N LEU A 85 -7.46 -7.06 8.77
CA LEU A 85 -6.67 -8.06 9.49
C LEU A 85 -5.62 -8.74 8.59
N ALA A 86 -6.03 -9.16 7.39
CA ALA A 86 -5.14 -9.83 6.45
C ALA A 86 -4.03 -8.88 5.96
N ASN A 87 -4.37 -7.61 5.71
CA ASN A 87 -3.40 -6.58 5.32
C ASN A 87 -2.38 -6.30 6.42
N VAL A 88 -2.84 -6.07 7.66
CA VAL A 88 -1.94 -5.86 8.81
C VAL A 88 -1.04 -7.07 9.03
N ASN A 89 -1.59 -8.29 8.96
CA ASN A 89 -0.80 -9.52 9.12
C ASN A 89 0.22 -9.72 7.99
N ARG A 90 -0.09 -9.31 6.75
CA ARG A 90 0.89 -9.28 5.67
C ARG A 90 2.05 -8.36 6.00
N TRP A 91 1.80 -7.14 6.46
CA TRP A 91 2.87 -6.21 6.87
C TRP A 91 3.67 -6.73 8.06
N ARG A 92 3.01 -7.29 9.07
CA ARG A 92 3.68 -7.94 10.21
C ARG A 92 4.67 -9.01 9.76
N SER A 93 4.27 -9.86 8.81
CA SER A 93 5.16 -10.90 8.26
C SER A 93 6.38 -10.35 7.52
N GLN A 94 6.31 -9.15 6.91
CA GLN A 94 7.44 -8.51 6.22
C GLN A 94 8.57 -8.13 7.18
N ILE A 95 8.22 -7.83 8.43
CA ILE A 95 9.17 -7.42 9.49
C ILE A 95 9.35 -8.50 10.57
N GLY A 96 8.93 -9.75 10.28
CA GLY A 96 9.17 -10.91 11.15
C GLY A 96 8.28 -10.98 12.40
N LEU A 97 7.15 -10.27 12.42
CA LEU A 97 6.19 -10.33 13.51
C LEU A 97 5.15 -11.45 13.29
N GLU A 98 4.75 -12.08 14.40
CA GLU A 98 3.66 -13.06 14.42
C GLU A 98 2.32 -12.41 14.05
N PRO A 99 1.42 -13.11 13.34
CA PRO A 99 0.13 -12.57 12.95
C PRO A 99 -0.76 -12.27 14.16
N LEU A 100 -1.51 -11.17 14.09
CA LEU A 100 -2.57 -10.84 15.03
C LEU A 100 -3.79 -11.73 14.80
N LYS A 101 -4.52 -11.97 15.89
CA LYS A 101 -5.89 -12.48 15.85
C LYS A 101 -6.87 -11.31 15.68
N VAL A 102 -8.08 -11.62 15.21
CA VAL A 102 -9.13 -10.63 15.01
C VAL A 102 -9.42 -9.82 16.28
N ASP A 103 -9.44 -10.47 17.43
CA ASP A 103 -9.76 -9.84 18.72
C ASP A 103 -8.72 -8.80 19.17
N SER A 104 -7.48 -8.92 18.67
CA SER A 104 -6.36 -8.02 19.01
C SER A 104 -6.17 -6.91 17.97
N LEU A 105 -6.91 -6.93 16.87
CA LEU A 105 -6.72 -5.97 15.79
C LEU A 105 -7.07 -4.54 16.24
N GLY A 106 -8.16 -4.38 16.99
CA GLY A 106 -8.62 -3.06 17.46
C GLY A 106 -7.59 -2.34 18.31
N ASP A 107 -6.86 -3.06 19.15
CA ASP A 107 -5.82 -2.51 20.03
C ASP A 107 -4.56 -2.06 19.27
N ASN A 108 -4.41 -2.49 18.01
CA ASN A 108 -3.27 -2.16 17.16
C ASN A 108 -3.64 -1.15 16.06
N LEU A 109 -4.89 -0.68 16.02
CA LEU A 109 -5.37 0.28 15.03
C LEU A 109 -5.81 1.57 15.71
N GLU A 110 -5.20 2.68 15.30
CA GLU A 110 -5.67 4.02 15.64
C GLU A 110 -6.62 4.51 14.54
N SER A 111 -7.70 5.21 14.90
CA SER A 111 -8.52 5.92 13.90
C SER A 111 -7.78 7.18 13.44
N THR A 112 -7.79 7.44 12.14
CA THR A 112 -7.24 8.67 11.55
C THR A 112 -8.18 9.21 10.47
N VAL A 113 -7.91 10.41 9.97
CA VAL A 113 -8.65 11.02 8.86
C VAL A 113 -7.72 11.18 7.67
N ILE A 114 -8.13 10.67 6.51
CA ILE A 114 -7.39 10.78 5.25
C ILE A 114 -8.38 11.27 4.20
N SER A 115 -8.07 12.35 3.50
CA SER A 115 -8.95 12.96 2.50
C SER A 115 -10.38 13.22 3.02
N ASN A 116 -10.52 13.71 4.26
CA ASN A 116 -11.81 13.93 4.96
C ASN A 116 -12.65 12.67 5.25
N HIS A 117 -12.08 11.47 5.08
CA HIS A 117 -12.73 10.19 5.35
C HIS A 117 -12.06 9.46 6.51
N LYS A 118 -12.84 8.64 7.22
CA LYS A 118 -12.31 7.81 8.31
C LYS A 118 -11.39 6.73 7.75
N GLY A 119 -10.13 6.77 8.15
CA GLY A 119 -9.12 5.74 7.89
C GLY A 119 -8.58 5.12 9.17
N TYR A 120 -7.59 4.26 9.00
CA TYR A 120 -6.89 3.58 10.08
C TYR A 120 -5.39 3.86 9.98
N PHE A 121 -4.77 4.14 11.12
CA PHE A 121 -3.33 4.20 11.29
C PHE A 121 -2.88 2.97 12.07
N VAL A 122 -1.72 2.42 11.70
CA VAL A 122 -1.08 1.30 12.39
C VAL A 122 0.42 1.55 12.46
N LYS A 123 1.00 1.34 13.65
CA LYS A 123 2.44 1.24 13.85
C LYS A 123 2.80 -0.20 14.18
N LEU A 124 3.74 -0.77 13.43
CA LEU A 124 4.24 -2.13 13.62
C LEU A 124 5.74 -2.08 13.88
N GLU A 125 6.16 -2.55 15.04
CA GLU A 125 7.55 -2.47 15.48
C GLU A 125 8.19 -3.87 15.43
N GLY A 126 9.13 -4.05 14.51
CA GLY A 126 9.92 -5.27 14.38
C GLY A 126 11.28 -5.14 15.06
N ASN A 127 12.13 -6.17 14.92
CA ASN A 127 13.44 -6.20 15.58
C ASN A 127 14.51 -5.32 14.89
N THR A 128 14.38 -5.11 13.59
CA THR A 128 15.34 -4.32 12.77
C THR A 128 14.65 -3.30 11.88
N GLN A 129 13.38 -3.55 11.56
CA GLN A 129 12.56 -2.69 10.72
C GLN A 129 11.20 -2.50 11.37
N SER A 130 10.62 -1.33 11.12
CA SER A 130 9.26 -0.98 11.53
C SER A 130 8.46 -0.54 10.31
N ILE A 131 7.15 -0.59 10.44
CA ILE A 131 6.19 -0.14 9.43
C ILE A 131 5.19 0.82 10.06
N LEU A 132 4.97 1.96 9.41
CA LEU A 132 3.78 2.78 9.60
C LEU A 132 2.83 2.55 8.43
N GLY A 133 1.54 2.41 8.72
CA GLY A 133 0.52 2.16 7.72
C GLY A 133 -0.67 3.09 7.90
N GLY A 134 -1.09 3.74 6.84
CA GLY A 134 -2.40 4.36 6.67
C GLY A 134 -3.26 3.50 5.74
N ILE A 135 -4.47 3.17 6.16
CA ILE A 135 -5.44 2.42 5.36
C ILE A 135 -6.73 3.22 5.25
N LEU A 136 -7.15 3.51 4.02
CA LEU A 136 -8.39 4.23 3.74
C LEU A 136 -9.26 3.44 2.74
N PRO A 137 -10.37 2.85 3.19
CA PRO A 137 -11.45 2.44 2.29
C PRO A 137 -12.12 3.68 1.67
N PHE A 138 -12.20 3.74 0.34
CA PHE A 138 -12.71 4.90 -0.41
C PHE A 138 -13.40 4.45 -1.72
N HIS A 139 -14.69 4.72 -1.88
CA HIS A 139 -15.50 4.44 -3.07
C HIS A 139 -15.28 3.04 -3.70
N GLY A 140 -15.31 1.98 -2.89
CA GLY A 140 -15.13 0.61 -3.39
C GLY A 140 -13.68 0.22 -3.73
N SER A 141 -12.72 1.09 -3.42
CA SER A 141 -11.29 0.82 -3.43
C SER A 141 -10.69 0.93 -2.03
N THR A 142 -9.49 0.42 -1.83
CA THR A 142 -8.72 0.64 -0.60
C THR A 142 -7.37 1.25 -0.94
N TRP A 143 -7.09 2.38 -0.30
CA TRP A 143 -5.82 3.10 -0.37
C TRP A 143 -4.93 2.66 0.78
N PHE A 144 -3.68 2.34 0.44
CA PHE A 144 -2.65 1.99 1.39
C PHE A 144 -1.49 2.95 1.26
N ILE A 145 -1.21 3.65 2.34
CA ILE A 145 -0.03 4.49 2.50
C ILE A 145 0.88 3.73 3.46
N LYS A 146 2.03 3.27 3.00
CA LYS A 146 2.95 2.47 3.81
C LYS A 146 4.29 3.16 3.88
N MET A 147 4.81 3.36 5.09
CA MET A 147 6.21 3.70 5.34
C MET A 147 6.90 2.49 5.97
N GLN A 148 8.06 2.09 5.46
CA GLN A 148 8.87 1.00 6.01
C GLN A 148 10.34 1.39 6.04
N GLY A 149 11.02 1.14 7.16
CA GLY A 149 12.42 1.53 7.32
C GLY A 149 13.03 0.98 8.59
N SER A 150 14.23 1.45 8.92
CA SER A 150 14.86 1.16 10.22
C SER A 150 14.02 1.72 11.38
N ILE A 151 14.09 1.09 12.55
CA ILE A 151 13.31 1.49 13.75
C ILE A 151 13.50 2.99 14.05
N LEU A 152 14.75 3.46 14.08
CA LEU A 152 15.08 4.87 14.38
C LEU A 152 14.46 5.85 13.37
N SER A 153 14.50 5.52 12.08
CA SER A 153 13.89 6.35 11.04
C SER A 153 12.36 6.37 11.16
N ILE A 154 11.73 5.24 11.46
CA ILE A 154 10.28 5.16 11.63
C ILE A 154 9.82 5.95 12.86
N ASP A 155 10.53 5.83 13.98
CA ASP A 155 10.20 6.57 15.19
C ASP A 155 10.35 8.08 15.01
N ALA A 156 11.40 8.52 14.28
CA ALA A 156 11.61 9.93 13.97
C ALA A 156 10.54 10.51 13.03
N GLU A 157 9.97 9.68 12.15
CA GLU A 157 9.04 10.11 11.09
C GLU A 157 7.57 9.89 11.44
N GLU A 158 7.23 9.36 12.63
CA GLU A 158 5.85 9.04 12.98
C GLU A 158 4.91 10.25 12.88
N THR A 159 5.30 11.39 13.46
CA THR A 159 4.52 12.63 13.40
C THR A 159 4.40 13.14 11.97
N ASN A 160 5.52 13.20 11.23
CA ASN A 160 5.54 13.62 9.84
C ASN A 160 4.64 12.75 8.96
N PHE A 161 4.60 11.45 9.24
CA PHE A 161 3.73 10.51 8.53
C PHE A 161 2.26 10.74 8.86
N LYS A 162 1.89 10.96 10.13
CA LYS A 162 0.51 11.29 10.53
C LYS A 162 0.03 12.61 9.91
N ASP A 163 0.90 13.61 9.85
CA ASP A 163 0.63 14.89 9.17
C ASP A 163 0.49 14.69 7.66
N PHE A 164 1.36 13.88 7.06
CA PHE A 164 1.27 13.51 5.64
C PHE A 164 -0.07 12.84 5.32
N LEU A 165 -0.49 11.85 6.12
CA LEU A 165 -1.80 11.19 5.97
C LEU A 165 -2.96 12.19 5.97
N SER A 166 -2.90 13.17 6.88
CA SER A 166 -3.92 14.22 7.01
C SER A 166 -3.91 15.21 5.84
N SER A 167 -2.78 15.37 5.15
CA SER A 167 -2.63 16.24 3.98
C SER A 167 -3.15 15.64 2.68
N ILE A 168 -3.27 14.31 2.61
CA ILE A 168 -3.67 13.61 1.38
C ILE A 168 -5.10 13.98 1.03
N LYS A 169 -5.28 14.38 -0.22
CA LYS A 169 -6.57 14.57 -0.88
C LYS A 169 -6.64 13.65 -2.07
N ILE A 170 -7.71 12.88 -2.15
CA ILE A 170 -8.05 12.08 -3.31
C ILE A 170 -9.07 12.89 -4.11
N GLU A 171 -8.77 13.15 -5.38
CA GLU A 171 -9.69 13.83 -6.28
C GLU A 171 -10.95 12.96 -6.40
N ASP A 172 -12.09 13.50 -5.99
CA ASP A 172 -13.39 12.84 -6.14
C ASP A 172 -14.10 13.42 -7.37
N PRO A 173 -14.06 12.76 -8.55
CA PRO A 173 -14.75 13.24 -9.73
C PRO A 173 -16.30 13.10 -9.62
N HIS A 174 -16.83 12.57 -8.52
CA HIS A 174 -18.26 12.40 -8.28
C HIS A 174 -18.90 13.47 -7.38
N HIS A 175 -18.21 14.57 -7.10
CA HIS A 175 -18.77 15.77 -6.46
C HIS A 175 -18.85 16.98 -7.41
#